data_AF-A0A7W1NLN6-F1
#
_entry.id   AF-A0A7W1NLN6-F1
#
_cell.length_a   1.000
_cell.length_b   1.000
_cell.length_c   1.000
_cell.angle_alpha   90.00
_cell.angle_beta   90.00
_cell.angle_gamma   90.00
#
_symmetry.space_group_name_H-M   'P 1'
#
loop_
_entity.id
_entity.type
_entity.pdbx_description
1 polymer ?
#
loop_
_entity_poly.entity_id
_entity_poly.type
_entity_poly.pdbx_seq_one_letter_code
_entity_poly.pdbx_strand_id
1 'polypeptide(L)'
;TIVRLLEKTLIRIGNSEYAEANDSYGLTTLRDNHAHIKGDKVTFEFVGKSGKEHEITLADKRLARIVKQCRDIPGYDLFQYYDENGDHQSIGSTDVNAYLEEITGEPFTAKVFRTWGGSVLAIKYLCEECADEPSEKMCRDCVKHVSHLLGNTKAVCIKYYIHPMIMEAYIAGKLVPMYQHFHASKSPFGLSPEERTLMEMIKEKA
;
A
#
# COMPACT_ATOMS: atom_id res chain seq x y z
N THR A 1 -7.53 11.11 -3.89
CA THR A 1 -8.09 9.74 -3.85
C THR A 1 -7.04 8.68 -4.09
N ILE A 2 -6.30 8.73 -5.20
CA ILE A 2 -5.30 7.73 -5.58
C ILE A 2 -4.24 7.51 -4.48
N VAL A 3 -3.69 8.57 -3.91
CA VAL A 3 -2.72 8.47 -2.80
C VAL A 3 -3.24 7.64 -1.64
N ARG A 4 -4.50 7.86 -1.23
CA ARG A 4 -5.13 7.08 -0.16
C ARG A 4 -5.37 5.61 -0.57
N LEU A 5 -5.68 5.37 -1.83
CA LEU A 5 -5.79 4.00 -2.37
C LEU A 5 -4.42 3.30 -2.39
N LEU A 6 -3.34 3.99 -2.77
CA LEU A 6 -1.98 3.46 -2.71
C LEU A 6 -1.60 3.07 -1.28
N GLU A 7 -1.86 3.95 -0.32
CA GLU A 7 -1.62 3.70 1.12
C GLU A 7 -2.40 2.48 1.63
N LYS A 8 -3.69 2.38 1.30
CA LYS A 8 -4.59 1.35 1.86
C LYS A 8 -4.52 0.00 1.16
N THR A 9 -4.28 -0.03 -0.15
CA THR A 9 -4.29 -1.26 -0.95
C THR A 9 -2.90 -1.78 -1.25
N LEU A 10 -1.88 -0.91 -1.18
CA LEU A 10 -0.51 -1.20 -1.57
C LEU A 10 -0.37 -1.68 -3.02
N ILE A 11 -1.39 -1.48 -3.87
CA ILE A 11 -1.30 -1.75 -5.31
C ILE A 11 -0.16 -0.91 -5.89
N ARG A 12 0.61 -1.48 -6.82
CA ARG A 12 1.65 -0.72 -7.53
C ARG A 12 0.99 0.38 -8.34
N ILE A 13 1.58 1.56 -8.38
CA ILE A 13 1.03 2.71 -9.14
C ILE A 13 0.63 2.34 -10.57
N GLY A 14 1.47 1.59 -11.30
CA GLY A 14 1.24 1.26 -12.71
C GLY A 14 1.94 2.25 -13.65
N ASN A 15 2.21 1.83 -14.87
CA ASN A 15 2.64 2.69 -15.99
C ASN A 15 1.89 2.17 -17.22
N SER A 16 1.23 3.07 -17.96
CA SER A 16 0.46 2.76 -19.17
C SER A 16 1.29 1.99 -20.21
N GLU A 17 2.53 2.43 -20.48
CA GLU A 17 3.45 1.76 -21.41
C GLU A 17 3.72 0.30 -21.02
N TYR A 18 3.88 0.07 -19.71
CA TYR A 18 4.11 -1.28 -19.18
C TYR A 18 2.83 -2.14 -19.24
N ALA A 19 1.68 -1.52 -18.98
CA ALA A 19 0.39 -2.20 -18.97
C ALA A 19 0.00 -2.70 -20.36
N GLU A 20 0.13 -1.85 -21.38
CA GLU A 20 -0.16 -2.21 -22.77
C GLU A 20 0.78 -3.30 -23.30
N ALA A 21 2.07 -3.23 -22.95
CA ALA A 21 3.06 -4.18 -23.48
C ALA A 21 3.02 -5.56 -22.80
N ASN A 22 2.44 -5.70 -21.60
CA ASN A 22 2.54 -6.91 -20.78
C ASN A 22 1.21 -7.42 -20.24
N ASP A 23 0.08 -6.84 -20.65
CA ASP A 23 -1.26 -7.11 -20.07
C ASP A 23 -1.24 -7.15 -18.53
N SER A 24 -0.48 -6.22 -17.92
CA SER A 24 -0.16 -6.19 -16.49
C SER A 24 -0.50 -4.84 -15.89
N TYR A 25 -1.47 -4.81 -14.98
CA TYR A 25 -2.04 -3.57 -14.47
C TYR A 25 -1.45 -3.14 -13.12
N GLY A 26 -1.41 -1.82 -12.90
CA GLY A 26 -1.28 -1.18 -11.60
C GLY A 26 -2.45 -0.23 -11.36
N LEU A 27 -2.46 0.46 -10.23
CA LEU A 27 -3.59 1.25 -9.76
C LEU A 27 -4.10 2.25 -10.81
N THR A 28 -3.22 3.08 -11.37
CA THR A 28 -3.58 4.12 -12.36
C THR A 28 -3.88 3.56 -13.75
N THR A 29 -3.62 2.27 -13.99
CA THR A 29 -3.93 1.60 -15.26
C THR A 29 -5.07 0.60 -15.11
N LEU A 30 -5.74 0.53 -13.94
CA LEU A 30 -6.91 -0.31 -13.79
C LEU A 30 -8.01 0.17 -14.75
N ARG A 31 -8.83 -0.77 -15.21
CA ARG A 31 -9.99 -0.53 -16.06
C ARG A 31 -11.26 -0.75 -15.25
N ASP A 32 -12.39 -0.29 -15.77
CA ASP A 32 -13.67 -0.38 -15.05
C ASP A 32 -14.05 -1.80 -14.64
N ASN A 33 -13.74 -2.78 -15.48
CA ASN A 33 -13.99 -4.20 -15.22
C ASN A 33 -13.12 -4.78 -14.10
N HIS A 34 -12.03 -4.12 -13.71
CA HIS A 34 -11.19 -4.53 -12.58
C HIS A 34 -11.73 -4.05 -11.23
N ALA A 35 -12.81 -3.27 -11.18
CA ALA A 35 -13.34 -2.70 -9.94
C ALA A 35 -14.81 -3.07 -9.69
N HIS A 36 -15.03 -3.85 -8.64
CA HIS A 36 -16.34 -4.28 -8.18
C HIS A 36 -16.74 -3.52 -6.92
N ILE A 37 -17.72 -2.63 -7.03
CA ILE A 37 -18.21 -1.81 -5.90
C ILE A 37 -19.51 -2.40 -5.35
N LYS A 38 -19.53 -2.71 -4.05
CA LYS A 38 -20.70 -3.19 -3.30
C LYS A 38 -20.83 -2.44 -1.97
N GLY A 39 -21.79 -1.51 -1.89
CA GLY A 39 -22.03 -0.71 -0.70
C GLY A 39 -20.84 0.20 -0.39
N ASP A 40 -20.20 -0.02 0.75
CA ASP A 40 -19.00 0.69 1.22
C ASP A 40 -17.69 -0.03 0.87
N LYS A 41 -17.75 -1.13 0.11
CA LYS A 41 -16.59 -1.90 -0.31
C LYS A 41 -16.30 -1.74 -1.79
N VAL A 42 -15.01 -1.71 -2.13
CA VAL A 42 -14.49 -1.91 -3.48
C VAL A 42 -13.53 -3.08 -3.48
N THR A 43 -13.73 -4.01 -4.41
CA THR A 43 -12.83 -5.12 -4.68
C THR A 43 -12.14 -4.88 -6.01
N PHE A 44 -10.81 -4.88 -6.00
CA PHE A 44 -9.98 -4.77 -7.19
C PHE A 44 -9.50 -6.15 -7.61
N GLU A 45 -9.83 -6.57 -8.82
CA GLU A 45 -9.45 -7.87 -9.41
C GLU A 45 -8.72 -7.64 -10.74
N PHE A 46 -7.43 -8.01 -10.79
CA PHE A 46 -6.59 -7.76 -11.98
C PHE A 46 -5.33 -8.64 -12.00
N VAL A 47 -4.73 -8.78 -13.18
CA VAL A 47 -3.40 -9.36 -13.36
C VAL A 47 -2.37 -8.24 -13.28
N GLY A 48 -1.49 -8.31 -12.29
CA GLY A 48 -0.41 -7.35 -12.08
C GLY A 48 0.92 -7.81 -12.66
N LYS A 49 1.97 -7.04 -12.34
CA LYS A 49 3.35 -7.31 -12.76
C LYS A 49 3.76 -8.78 -12.58
N SER A 50 4.36 -9.34 -13.63
CA SER A 50 4.79 -10.75 -13.71
C SER A 50 3.63 -11.76 -13.69
N GLY A 51 2.46 -11.38 -14.20
CA GLY A 51 1.31 -12.27 -14.33
C GLY A 51 0.64 -12.66 -13.01
N LYS A 52 0.86 -11.88 -11.94
CA LYS A 52 0.32 -12.20 -10.62
C LYS A 52 -1.11 -11.72 -10.50
N GLU A 53 -2.02 -12.63 -10.20
CA GLU A 53 -3.41 -12.29 -9.88
C GLU A 53 -3.48 -11.58 -8.53
N HIS A 54 -4.29 -10.51 -8.49
CA HIS A 54 -4.56 -9.72 -7.31
C HIS A 54 -6.06 -9.62 -7.10
N GLU A 55 -6.51 -9.94 -5.88
CA GLU A 55 -7.86 -9.65 -5.37
C GLU A 55 -7.69 -8.85 -4.08
N ILE A 56 -8.05 -7.57 -4.10
CA ILE A 56 -7.86 -6.67 -2.95
C ILE A 56 -9.16 -5.96 -2.64
N THR A 57 -9.71 -6.24 -1.46
CA THR A 57 -10.95 -5.61 -0.98
C THR A 57 -10.63 -4.48 0.01
N LEU A 58 -11.15 -3.29 -0.28
CA LEU A 58 -11.08 -2.11 0.57
C LEU A 58 -12.48 -1.77 1.07
N ALA A 59 -12.65 -1.69 2.39
CA ALA A 59 -13.88 -1.22 3.04
C ALA A 59 -13.72 0.25 3.49
N ASP A 60 -14.19 1.18 2.67
CA ASP A 60 -14.20 2.61 2.96
C ASP A 60 -15.31 3.27 2.13
N LYS A 61 -16.37 3.72 2.81
CA LYS A 61 -17.56 4.32 2.17
C LYS A 61 -17.21 5.51 1.27
N ARG A 62 -16.25 6.35 1.67
CA ARG A 62 -15.87 7.54 0.90
C ARG A 62 -15.10 7.12 -0.35
N LEU A 63 -14.12 6.22 -0.21
CA LEU A 63 -13.33 5.76 -1.34
C LEU A 63 -14.17 4.94 -2.32
N ALA A 64 -15.04 4.04 -1.84
CA ALA A 64 -15.96 3.27 -2.68
C ALA A 64 -16.87 4.19 -3.51
N ARG A 65 -17.39 5.27 -2.91
CA ARG A 65 -18.16 6.29 -3.64
C ARG A 65 -17.33 6.98 -4.72
N ILE A 66 -16.11 7.41 -4.41
CA ILE A 66 -15.27 8.13 -5.39
C ILE A 66 -14.84 7.20 -6.52
N VAL A 67 -14.42 5.96 -6.23
CA VAL A 67 -14.06 4.98 -7.26
C VAL A 67 -15.26 4.72 -8.18
N LYS A 68 -16.47 4.59 -7.62
CA LYS A 68 -17.69 4.47 -8.42
C LYS A 68 -17.91 5.68 -9.33
N GLN A 69 -17.70 6.91 -8.83
CA GLN A 69 -17.84 8.12 -9.64
C GLN A 69 -16.86 8.16 -10.80
N CYS A 70 -15.61 7.71 -10.61
CA CYS A 70 -14.65 7.61 -11.70
C CYS A 70 -15.04 6.51 -12.71
N ARG A 71 -15.46 5.34 -12.23
CA ARG A 71 -15.87 4.19 -13.06
C ARG A 71 -17.11 4.45 -13.91
N ASP A 72 -18.04 5.24 -13.39
CA ASP A 72 -19.32 5.50 -14.09
C ASP A 72 -19.16 6.59 -15.19
N ILE A 73 -17.96 7.17 -15.37
CA ILE A 73 -17.63 8.05 -16.50
C ILE A 73 -17.41 7.18 -17.76
N PRO A 74 -17.90 7.59 -18.94
CA PRO A 74 -17.63 6.86 -20.18
C PRO A 74 -16.14 6.80 -20.50
N GLY A 75 -15.58 5.59 -20.61
CA GLY A 75 -14.17 5.37 -20.92
C GLY A 75 -13.75 3.92 -20.69
N TYR A 76 -12.44 3.67 -20.74
CA TYR A 76 -11.84 2.38 -20.41
C TYR A 76 -11.12 2.39 -19.05
N ASP A 77 -10.52 3.53 -18.69
CA ASP A 77 -9.70 3.68 -17.51
C ASP A 77 -10.57 3.90 -16.27
N LEU A 78 -10.23 3.21 -15.17
CA LEU A 78 -10.99 3.32 -13.93
C LEU A 78 -10.88 4.72 -13.30
N PHE A 79 -9.72 5.35 -13.40
CA PHE A 79 -9.42 6.63 -12.77
C PHE A 79 -9.41 7.74 -13.80
N GLN A 80 -10.59 8.28 -14.02
CA GLN A 80 -10.91 9.32 -14.98
C GLN A 80 -11.80 10.38 -14.31
N TYR A 81 -11.79 11.60 -14.84
CA TYR A 81 -12.58 12.73 -14.36
C TYR A 81 -12.85 13.73 -15.49
N TYR A 82 -13.80 14.64 -15.28
CA TYR A 82 -13.96 15.83 -16.12
C TYR A 82 -13.30 17.01 -15.42
N ASP A 83 -12.48 17.77 -16.13
CA ASP A 83 -11.85 18.98 -15.60
C ASP A 83 -12.81 20.18 -15.58
N GLU A 84 -12.31 21.36 -15.22
CA GLU A 84 -13.09 22.59 -15.11
C GLU A 84 -13.69 23.06 -16.45
N ASN A 85 -13.11 22.65 -17.57
CA ASN A 85 -13.61 22.94 -18.92
C ASN A 85 -14.63 21.91 -19.40
N GLY A 86 -14.83 20.83 -18.63
CA GLY A 86 -15.66 19.69 -19.00
C GLY A 86 -14.94 18.69 -19.91
N ASP A 87 -13.62 18.81 -20.06
CA ASP A 87 -12.84 17.89 -20.87
C ASP A 87 -12.54 16.61 -20.09
N HIS A 88 -12.56 15.47 -20.80
CA HIS A 88 -12.29 14.16 -20.23
C HIS A 88 -10.78 13.99 -19.98
N GLN A 89 -10.42 13.57 -18.77
CA GLN A 89 -9.05 13.38 -18.33
C GLN A 89 -8.88 12.00 -17.69
N SER A 90 -7.75 11.34 -17.96
CA SER A 90 -7.29 10.16 -17.22
C SER A 90 -6.20 10.54 -16.21
N ILE A 91 -6.05 9.73 -15.16
CA ILE A 91 -5.01 9.91 -14.14
C ILE A 91 -3.93 8.85 -14.33
N GLY A 92 -2.75 9.28 -14.77
CA GLY A 92 -1.57 8.46 -14.94
C GLY A 92 -0.64 8.48 -13.73
N SER A 93 0.47 7.74 -13.85
CA SER A 93 1.46 7.66 -12.79
C SER A 93 2.30 8.92 -12.63
N THR A 94 2.51 9.65 -13.73
CA THR A 94 3.17 10.96 -13.74
C THR A 94 2.38 11.96 -12.90
N ASP A 95 1.06 12.03 -13.06
CA ASP A 95 0.20 12.96 -12.32
C ASP A 95 0.27 12.71 -10.81
N VAL A 96 0.24 11.44 -10.41
CA VAL A 96 0.32 11.06 -9.00
C VAL A 96 1.68 11.37 -8.41
N ASN A 97 2.78 11.12 -9.13
CA ASN A 97 4.12 11.44 -8.63
C ASN A 97 4.35 12.96 -8.58
N ALA A 98 3.88 13.71 -9.58
CA ALA A 98 3.93 15.17 -9.56
C ALA A 98 3.17 15.75 -8.36
N TYR A 99 1.97 15.21 -8.08
CA TYR A 99 1.19 15.59 -6.90
C TYR A 99 1.93 15.26 -5.59
N LEU A 100 2.62 14.12 -5.50
CA LEU A 100 3.40 13.78 -4.29
C LEU A 100 4.57 14.74 -4.07
N GLU A 101 5.29 15.10 -5.13
CA GLU A 101 6.37 16.08 -5.07
C GLU A 101 5.85 17.45 -4.64
N GLU A 102 4.73 17.90 -5.22
CA GLU A 102 4.10 19.18 -4.89
C GLU A 102 3.73 19.29 -3.41
N ILE A 103 3.05 18.27 -2.85
CA ILE A 103 2.56 18.35 -1.47
C ILE A 103 3.63 18.07 -0.41
N THR A 104 4.74 17.44 -0.78
CA THR A 104 5.81 17.09 0.17
C THR A 104 7.03 18.02 0.06
N GLY A 105 7.24 18.66 -1.09
CA GLY A 105 8.48 19.39 -1.40
C GLY A 105 9.70 18.48 -1.56
N GLU A 106 9.49 17.16 -1.64
CA GLU A 106 10.54 16.14 -1.67
C GLU A 106 10.35 15.24 -2.89
N PRO A 107 11.41 14.64 -3.45
CA PRO A 107 11.35 13.79 -4.65
C PRO A 107 10.80 12.38 -4.34
N PHE A 108 9.71 12.30 -3.58
CA PHE A 108 9.04 11.04 -3.29
C PHE A 108 8.25 10.54 -4.51
N THR A 109 8.28 9.22 -4.69
CA THR A 109 7.44 8.54 -5.67
C THR A 109 6.45 7.64 -4.96
N ALA A 110 5.39 7.23 -5.66
CA ALA A 110 4.39 6.30 -5.13
C ALA A 110 4.95 4.96 -4.63
N LYS A 111 6.20 4.61 -5.00
CA LYS A 111 6.91 3.46 -4.44
C LYS A 111 6.99 3.54 -2.90
N VAL A 112 7.03 4.74 -2.33
CA VAL A 112 7.15 4.97 -0.87
C VAL A 112 6.04 4.25 -0.09
N PHE A 113 4.80 4.24 -0.60
CA PHE A 113 3.67 3.59 0.08
C PHE A 113 3.90 2.10 0.28
N ARG A 114 4.52 1.42 -0.69
CA ARG A 114 4.81 -0.01 -0.57
C ARG A 114 6.00 -0.29 0.32
N THR A 115 7.00 0.60 0.37
CA THR A 115 8.15 0.46 1.28
C THR A 115 7.73 0.72 2.73
N TRP A 116 6.94 1.77 2.98
CA TRP A 116 6.32 2.03 4.27
C TRP A 116 5.37 0.89 4.66
N GLY A 117 4.42 0.56 3.79
CA GLY A 117 3.42 -0.47 4.03
C GLY A 117 4.01 -1.86 4.25
N GLY A 118 5.09 -2.24 3.55
CA GLY A 118 5.78 -3.51 3.78
C GLY A 118 6.34 -3.63 5.20
N SER A 119 6.87 -2.53 5.74
CA SER A 119 7.39 -2.45 7.10
C SER A 119 6.26 -2.43 8.13
N VAL A 120 5.19 -1.67 7.88
CA VAL A 120 3.98 -1.63 8.72
C VAL A 120 3.32 -3.01 8.81
N LEU A 121 3.15 -3.72 7.68
CA LEU A 121 2.62 -5.08 7.66
C LEU A 121 3.52 -6.07 8.42
N ALA A 122 4.84 -5.90 8.35
CA ALA A 122 5.77 -6.75 9.07
C ALA A 122 5.63 -6.58 10.59
N ILE A 123 5.56 -5.33 11.07
CA ILE A 123 5.33 -5.02 12.50
C ILE A 123 4.01 -5.62 12.94
N LYS A 124 2.92 -5.40 12.17
CA LYS A 124 1.60 -5.94 12.47
C LYS A 124 1.66 -7.45 12.69
N TYR A 125 2.17 -8.17 11.69
CA TYR A 125 2.21 -9.63 11.72
C TYR A 125 3.02 -10.14 12.93
N LEU A 126 4.20 -9.57 13.18
CA LEU A 126 5.05 -10.02 14.28
C LEU A 126 4.45 -9.72 15.66
N CYS A 127 3.74 -8.59 15.81
CA CYS A 127 3.20 -8.18 17.10
C CYS A 127 1.80 -8.72 17.40
N GLU A 128 1.01 -9.07 16.37
CA GLU A 128 -0.33 -9.62 16.54
C GLU A 128 -0.36 -11.15 16.44
N GLU A 129 0.40 -11.74 15.51
CA GLU A 129 0.36 -13.19 15.22
C GLU A 129 1.53 -13.95 15.85
N CYS A 130 2.60 -13.26 16.26
CA CYS A 130 3.84 -13.89 16.73
C CYS A 130 4.38 -13.27 18.04
N ALA A 131 3.51 -12.66 18.86
CA ALA A 131 3.94 -11.85 20.00
C ALA A 131 4.72 -12.64 21.08
N ASP A 132 4.38 -13.91 21.29
CA ASP A 132 4.76 -14.65 22.50
C ASP A 132 6.22 -15.11 22.52
N GLU A 133 6.76 -15.51 21.36
CA GLU A 133 8.11 -16.10 21.28
C GLU A 133 8.87 -15.62 20.03
N PRO A 134 9.67 -14.55 20.16
CA PRO A 134 10.51 -14.10 19.07
C PRO A 134 11.50 -15.15 18.58
N SER A 135 11.45 -15.45 17.29
CA SER A 135 12.34 -16.43 16.66
C SER A 135 12.57 -16.17 15.19
N GLU A 136 13.69 -16.68 14.67
CA GLU A 136 14.03 -16.61 13.25
C GLU A 136 13.00 -17.29 12.34
N LYS A 137 12.27 -18.28 12.88
CA LYS A 137 11.16 -18.91 12.17
C LYS A 137 10.04 -17.91 11.91
N MET A 138 9.63 -17.15 12.93
CA MET A 138 8.57 -16.15 12.80
C MET A 138 8.98 -15.00 11.87
N CYS A 139 10.26 -14.60 11.87
CA CYS A 139 10.78 -13.65 10.87
C CYS A 139 10.59 -14.16 9.43
N ARG A 140 10.90 -15.44 9.17
CA ARG A 140 10.70 -16.05 7.84
C ARG A 140 9.23 -16.13 7.44
N ASP A 141 8.35 -16.43 8.39
CA ASP A 141 6.91 -16.51 8.17
C ASP A 141 6.31 -15.11 7.92
N CYS A 142 6.77 -14.09 8.65
CA CYS A 142 6.46 -12.68 8.40
C CYS A 142 6.87 -12.25 7.00
N VAL A 143 8.11 -12.51 6.58
CA VAL A 143 8.57 -12.18 5.22
C VAL A 143 7.73 -12.90 4.16
N LYS A 144 7.37 -14.17 4.39
CA LYS A 144 6.48 -14.92 3.49
C LYS A 144 5.12 -14.22 3.39
N HIS A 145 4.51 -13.86 4.51
CA HIS A 145 3.22 -13.19 4.58
C HIS A 145 3.24 -11.84 3.83
N VAL A 146 4.20 -10.95 4.15
CA VAL A 146 4.35 -9.65 3.49
C VAL A 146 4.63 -9.80 1.99
N SER A 147 5.43 -10.79 1.59
CA SER A 147 5.72 -11.03 0.17
C SER A 147 4.49 -11.43 -0.63
N HIS A 148 3.57 -12.18 -0.01
CA HIS A 148 2.30 -12.56 -0.62
C HIS A 148 1.41 -11.34 -0.80
N LEU A 149 1.18 -10.56 0.26
CA LEU A 149 0.36 -9.34 0.21
C LEU A 149 0.87 -8.31 -0.80
N LEU A 150 2.19 -8.12 -0.88
CA LEU A 150 2.79 -7.19 -1.84
C LEU A 150 2.89 -7.78 -3.26
N GLY A 151 2.67 -9.07 -3.48
CA GLY A 151 2.91 -9.73 -4.76
C GLY A 151 4.38 -9.64 -5.19
N ASN A 152 5.33 -9.81 -4.28
CA ASN A 152 6.78 -9.78 -4.51
C ASN A 152 7.42 -11.14 -4.17
N THR A 153 8.71 -11.32 -4.48
CA THR A 153 9.47 -12.46 -3.91
C THR A 153 9.96 -12.11 -2.51
N LYS A 154 10.24 -13.12 -1.67
CA LYS A 154 10.79 -12.92 -0.32
C LYS A 154 12.07 -12.09 -0.33
N ALA A 155 13.00 -12.42 -1.24
CA ALA A 155 14.26 -11.69 -1.41
C ALA A 155 14.05 -10.22 -1.78
N VAL A 156 13.09 -9.92 -2.65
CA VAL A 156 12.73 -8.54 -3.02
C VAL A 156 12.12 -7.79 -1.83
N CYS A 157 11.28 -8.44 -1.01
CA CYS A 157 10.72 -7.83 0.19
C CYS A 157 11.78 -7.49 1.23
N ILE A 158 12.69 -8.44 1.54
CA ILE A 158 13.80 -8.22 2.46
C ILE A 158 14.68 -7.06 1.99
N LYS A 159 14.99 -7.01 0.69
CA LYS A 159 15.93 -6.02 0.16
C LYS A 159 15.35 -4.60 0.05
N TYR A 160 14.04 -4.46 -0.23
CA TYR A 160 13.47 -3.18 -0.68
C TYR A 160 12.19 -2.71 0.03
N TYR A 161 11.51 -3.56 0.81
CA TYR A 161 10.17 -3.24 1.33
C TYR A 161 10.02 -3.45 2.84
N ILE A 162 10.85 -4.28 3.48
CA ILE A 162 10.81 -4.49 4.92
C ILE A 162 12.09 -3.88 5.49
N HIS A 163 11.96 -2.92 6.39
CA HIS A 163 13.12 -2.33 7.04
C HIS A 163 13.80 -3.38 7.96
N PRO A 164 15.11 -3.65 7.82
CA PRO A 164 15.78 -4.76 8.51
C PRO A 164 15.71 -4.65 10.04
N MET A 165 15.68 -3.43 10.57
CA MET A 165 15.61 -3.19 12.01
C MET A 165 14.38 -3.78 12.71
N ILE A 166 13.31 -4.05 11.96
CA ILE A 166 12.09 -4.65 12.51
C ILE A 166 12.38 -6.07 12.99
N MET A 167 13.09 -6.84 12.16
CA MET A 167 13.48 -8.21 12.48
C MET A 167 14.52 -8.24 13.61
N GLU A 168 15.49 -7.31 13.58
CA GLU A 168 16.48 -7.14 14.66
C GLU A 168 15.80 -6.86 16.01
N ALA A 169 14.87 -5.89 16.05
CA ALA A 169 14.16 -5.53 17.26
C ALA A 169 13.22 -6.63 17.75
N TYR A 170 12.60 -7.37 16.83
CA TYR A 170 11.76 -8.51 17.16
C TYR A 170 12.58 -9.61 17.84
N ILE A 171 13.67 -10.07 17.22
CA ILE A 171 14.56 -11.10 17.79
C ILE A 171 15.15 -10.65 19.13
N ALA A 172 15.44 -9.36 19.29
CA ALA A 172 15.91 -8.80 20.57
C ALA A 172 14.80 -8.66 21.64
N GLY A 173 13.56 -9.04 21.35
CA GLY A 173 12.42 -8.90 22.27
C GLY A 173 11.96 -7.46 22.52
N LYS A 174 12.37 -6.51 21.68
CA LYS A 174 12.10 -5.07 21.84
C LYS A 174 10.89 -4.58 21.05
N LEU A 175 10.54 -5.25 19.95
CA LEU A 175 9.49 -4.80 19.05
C LEU A 175 8.10 -4.83 19.72
N VAL A 176 7.72 -5.95 20.33
CA VAL A 176 6.38 -6.16 20.90
C VAL A 176 6.08 -5.16 22.04
N PRO A 177 6.98 -4.93 23.02
CA PRO A 177 6.75 -3.90 24.04
C PRO A 177 6.56 -2.50 23.47
N MET A 178 7.36 -2.13 22.45
CA MET A 178 7.23 -0.83 21.78
C MET A 178 5.88 -0.68 21.08
N TYR A 179 5.45 -1.72 20.37
CA TYR A 179 4.13 -1.77 19.74
C TYR A 179 2.99 -1.63 20.76
N GLN A 180 3.05 -2.37 21.88
CA GLN A 180 2.03 -2.33 22.93
C GLN A 180 1.88 -0.94 23.54
N HIS A 181 2.99 -0.20 23.71
CA HIS A 181 2.97 1.18 24.17
C HIS A 181 2.15 2.09 23.22
N PHE A 182 2.35 1.97 21.91
CA PHE A 182 1.61 2.76 20.93
C PHE A 182 0.18 2.29 20.73
N HIS A 183 -0.08 0.98 20.85
CA HIS A 183 -1.41 0.40 20.78
C HIS A 183 -2.31 0.88 21.93
N ALA A 184 -1.75 1.07 23.13
CA ALA A 184 -2.49 1.56 24.29
C ALA A 184 -2.70 3.08 24.33
N SER A 185 -2.05 3.85 23.46
CA SER A 185 -2.07 5.31 23.51
C SER A 185 -2.88 5.94 22.37
N LYS A 186 -3.46 7.12 22.62
CA LYS A 186 -4.15 7.88 21.58
C LYS A 186 -3.17 8.29 20.49
N SER A 187 -3.61 8.17 19.25
CA SER A 187 -2.80 8.49 18.08
C SER A 187 -2.84 9.99 17.74
N PRO A 188 -1.68 10.67 17.66
CA PRO A 188 -1.61 11.94 16.98
C PRO A 188 -1.77 11.74 15.46
N PHE A 189 -2.58 12.58 14.81
CA PHE A 189 -2.78 12.58 13.35
C PHE A 189 -3.40 11.31 12.73
N GLY A 190 -3.89 10.37 13.55
CA GLY A 190 -4.59 9.18 13.09
C GLY A 190 -3.70 8.05 12.57
N LEU A 191 -2.40 8.08 12.90
CA LEU A 191 -1.45 7.00 12.61
C LEU A 191 -1.82 5.72 13.37
N SER A 192 -1.63 4.57 12.75
CA SER A 192 -1.83 3.28 13.41
C SER A 192 -0.74 2.99 14.45
N PRO A 193 -0.95 2.05 15.39
CA PRO A 193 0.08 1.62 16.33
C PRO A 193 1.36 1.14 15.62
N GLU A 194 1.22 0.42 14.51
CA GLU A 194 2.33 -0.07 13.70
C GLU A 194 3.11 1.08 13.05
N GLU A 195 2.41 2.07 12.51
CA GLU A 195 3.01 3.27 11.92
C GLU A 195 3.81 4.06 12.95
N ARG A 196 3.26 4.24 14.15
CA ARG A 196 3.95 4.93 15.25
C ARG A 196 5.16 4.15 15.75
N THR A 197 5.04 2.82 15.83
CA THR A 197 6.17 1.94 16.15
C THR A 197 7.29 2.13 15.13
N LEU A 198 6.97 2.09 13.83
CA LEU A 198 7.95 2.29 12.77
C LEU A 198 8.61 3.68 12.82
N MET A 199 7.82 4.74 13.06
CA MET A 199 8.36 6.10 13.21
C MET A 199 9.36 6.19 14.36
N GLU A 200 9.03 5.60 15.51
CA GLU A 200 9.92 5.62 16.68
C GLU A 200 11.23 4.91 16.37
N MET A 201 11.15 3.71 15.78
CA MET A 201 12.33 2.94 15.39
C MET A 201 13.23 3.73 14.43
N ILE A 202 12.67 4.41 13.44
CA ILE A 202 13.45 5.21 12.47
C ILE A 202 14.10 6.42 13.14
N LYS A 203 13.39 7.10 14.06
CA LYS A 203 13.92 8.27 14.79
C LYS A 203 15.09 7.92 15.71
N GLU A 204 15.04 6.78 16.40
CA GLU A 204 16.14 6.35 17.29
C GLU A 204 17.46 6.10 16.55
N LYS A 205 17.43 5.90 15.23
CA LYS A 205 18.62 5.68 14.39
C LYS A 205 19.00 6.88 13.50
N ALA A 206 18.25 7.99 13.55
CA ALA A 206 18.52 9.22 12.79
C ALA A 206 19.29 10.23 13.65
#